data_AF-A0A059X834-F1
#
_entry.id   AF-A0A059X834-F1
#
_cell.length_a   1.000
_cell.length_b   1.000
_cell.length_c   1.000
_cell.angle_alpha   90.00
_cell.angle_beta   90.00
_cell.angle_gamma   90.00
#
_symmetry.space_group_name_H-M   'P 1'
#
loop_
_entity.id
_entity.type
_entity.pdbx_description
1 polymer ?
#
loop_
_entity_poly.entity_id
_entity_poly.type
_entity_poly.pdbx_seq_one_letter_code
_entity_poly.pdbx_strand_id
1 'polypeptide(L)'
;SSRPAEGMVFFEAPHEPIFSDKPENVGVHYLDKLTNPGDSHSFQETKAILALPVSAPWGSAVAAFNLAVELRPQYVLPIHDWHWSEEARQQMYGKLEGAFKEKGITFIKLETGVPVVLNV
;
A
#
# COMPACT_ATOMS: atom_id res chain seq x y z
N SER A 1 5.21 23.00 12.85
CA SER A 1 5.61 21.98 13.84
C SER A 1 6.21 20.82 13.06
N SER A 2 7.47 20.47 13.30
CA SER A 2 8.17 19.35 12.62
C SER A 2 8.00 18.01 13.34
N ARG A 3 7.12 17.94 14.37
CA ARG A 3 6.84 16.70 15.07
C ARG A 3 5.64 16.01 14.44
N PRO A 4 5.69 14.68 14.21
CA PRO A 4 4.53 13.93 13.80
C PRO A 4 3.38 14.13 14.80
N ALA A 5 2.14 14.04 14.31
CA ALA A 5 0.97 13.99 15.19
C ALA A 5 1.06 12.77 16.11
N GLU A 6 0.28 12.76 17.20
CA GLU A 6 0.22 11.63 18.12
C GLU A 6 -0.09 10.33 17.36
N GLY A 7 0.68 9.28 17.67
CA GLY A 7 0.55 7.97 17.01
C GLY A 7 1.21 7.87 15.63
N MET A 8 1.77 8.95 15.06
CA MET A 8 2.51 8.89 13.79
C MET A 8 4.01 8.70 14.03
N VAL A 9 4.60 7.80 13.25
CA VAL A 9 6.05 7.62 13.15
C VAL A 9 6.43 7.70 11.68
N PHE A 10 7.36 8.59 11.33
CA PHE A 10 7.85 8.72 9.97
C PHE A 10 9.01 7.75 9.72
N PHE A 11 9.11 7.23 8.50
CA PHE A 11 10.21 6.37 8.05
C PHE A 11 10.64 6.76 6.64
N GLU A 12 11.89 6.41 6.31
CA GLU A 12 12.47 6.65 4.98
C GLU A 12 11.76 5.77 3.94
N ALA A 13 11.11 6.42 2.97
CA ALA A 13 10.44 5.77 1.85
C ALA A 13 10.62 6.68 0.62
N PRO A 14 11.77 6.66 -0.06
CA PRO A 14 12.01 7.56 -1.18
C PRO A 14 11.01 7.29 -2.30
N HIS A 15 10.59 8.36 -2.99
CA HIS A 15 9.64 8.27 -4.10
C HIS A 15 10.20 7.41 -5.25
N GLU A 16 9.35 6.57 -5.84
CA GLU A 16 9.72 5.77 -7.01
C GLU A 16 10.00 6.63 -8.27
N PRO A 17 10.73 6.13 -9.28
CA PRO A 17 11.07 6.90 -10.48
C PRO A 17 9.86 7.36 -11.30
N ILE A 18 9.73 8.66 -11.55
CA ILE A 18 8.72 9.24 -12.46
C ILE A 18 9.38 9.95 -13.65
N PHE A 19 8.57 10.38 -14.62
CA PHE A 19 9.04 11.09 -15.83
C PHE A 19 9.61 12.50 -15.55
N SER A 20 9.58 12.95 -14.30
CA SER A 20 10.05 14.26 -13.84
C SER A 20 10.96 14.09 -12.62
N ASP A 21 11.42 15.22 -12.07
CA ASP A 21 12.09 15.22 -10.77
C ASP A 21 11.18 14.59 -9.70
N LYS A 22 11.79 13.76 -8.86
CA LYS A 22 11.11 13.05 -7.77
C LYS A 22 10.75 14.07 -6.67
N PRO A 23 9.49 14.17 -6.24
CA PRO A 23 9.16 14.93 -5.05
C PRO A 23 9.70 14.21 -3.81
N GLU A 24 9.80 14.95 -2.70
CA GLU A 24 10.04 14.33 -1.40
C GLU A 24 8.87 13.41 -1.04
N ASN A 25 9.16 12.22 -0.54
CA ASN A 25 8.18 11.27 -0.05
C ASN A 25 8.66 10.72 1.31
N VAL A 26 7.73 10.54 2.23
CA VAL A 26 7.99 9.99 3.55
C VAL A 26 6.94 8.92 3.84
N GLY A 27 7.39 7.81 4.41
CA GLY A 27 6.50 6.77 4.88
C GLY A 27 5.94 7.11 6.27
N VAL A 28 4.72 6.66 6.55
CA VAL A 28 4.07 6.86 7.84
C VAL A 28 3.64 5.51 8.41
N HIS A 29 4.08 5.22 9.63
CA HIS A 29 3.40 4.27 10.50
C HIS A 29 2.41 5.00 11.40
N TYR A 30 1.19 4.48 11.53
CA TYR A 30 0.15 5.06 12.37
C TYR A 30 -0.37 4.07 13.41
N LEU A 31 -0.37 4.50 14.66
CA LEU A 31 -0.80 3.76 15.86
C LEU A 31 -0.15 2.37 15.99
N ASP A 32 1.04 2.18 15.44
CA ASP A 32 1.73 0.88 15.33
C ASP A 32 0.91 -0.21 14.61
N LYS A 33 -0.10 0.18 13.82
CA LYS A 33 -1.03 -0.75 13.13
C LYS A 33 -0.99 -0.63 11.61
N LEU A 34 -0.85 0.58 11.09
CA LEU A 34 -0.88 0.87 9.66
C LEU A 34 0.48 1.34 9.17
N THR A 35 0.90 0.84 8.01
CA THR A 35 1.96 1.41 7.17
C THR A 35 1.33 2.04 5.94
N ASN A 36 1.64 3.30 5.69
CA ASN A 36 1.39 3.97 4.42
C ASN A 36 2.72 4.52 3.87
N PRO A 37 3.27 3.93 2.80
CA PRO A 37 4.56 4.33 2.24
C PRO A 37 4.46 5.54 1.28
N GLY A 38 3.26 6.05 1.00
CA GLY A 38 3.05 7.01 -0.08
C GLY A 38 3.42 6.39 -1.44
N ASP A 39 4.11 7.17 -2.28
CA ASP A 39 4.52 6.79 -3.62
C ASP A 39 5.86 6.01 -3.63
N SER A 40 5.96 4.97 -2.78
CA SER A 40 7.19 4.20 -2.60
C SER A 40 6.97 2.69 -2.57
N HIS A 41 7.90 1.93 -3.15
CA HIS A 41 8.14 0.50 -2.88
C HIS A 41 9.50 0.28 -2.19
N SER A 42 10.23 1.35 -1.88
CA SER A 42 11.59 1.33 -1.35
C SER A 42 11.62 1.37 0.18
N PHE A 43 11.04 0.36 0.83
CA PHE A 43 10.98 0.23 2.29
C PHE A 43 11.02 -1.24 2.73
N GLN A 44 11.45 -1.51 3.98
CA GLN A 44 11.83 -2.86 4.45
C GLN A 44 11.00 -3.39 5.62
N GLU A 45 10.07 -2.59 6.16
CA GLU A 45 9.22 -3.03 7.26
C GLU A 45 7.77 -2.56 7.09
N THR A 46 6.85 -3.32 7.68
CA THR A 46 5.43 -2.98 7.71
C THR A 46 4.80 -3.31 9.05
N LYS A 47 3.70 -2.62 9.37
CA LYS A 47 2.76 -2.99 10.42
C LYS A 47 1.73 -3.99 9.89
N ALA A 48 0.80 -4.39 10.74
CA ALA A 48 -0.22 -5.39 10.42
C ALA A 48 -1.06 -5.03 9.18
N ILE A 49 -1.33 -3.74 8.97
CA ILE A 49 -2.05 -3.22 7.81
C ILE A 49 -1.05 -2.48 6.91
N LEU A 50 -0.98 -2.87 5.65
CA LEU A 50 -0.17 -2.19 4.63
C LEU A 50 -1.08 -1.53 3.58
N ALA A 51 -1.03 -0.20 3.48
CA ALA A 51 -1.52 0.51 2.31
C ALA A 51 -0.50 0.36 1.17
N LEU A 52 -0.78 -0.51 0.20
CA LEU A 52 0.16 -0.92 -0.83
C LEU A 52 -0.16 -0.25 -2.17
N PRO A 53 0.76 0.52 -2.77
CA PRO A 53 0.63 0.95 -4.16
C PRO A 53 0.64 -0.26 -5.08
N VAL A 54 -0.54 -0.71 -5.53
CA VAL A 54 -0.68 -1.91 -6.41
C VAL A 54 -0.58 -1.57 -7.89
N SER A 55 -0.66 -0.27 -8.19
CA SER A 55 -0.51 0.29 -9.51
C SER A 55 0.13 1.66 -9.39
N ALA A 56 0.89 2.09 -10.39
CA ALA A 56 1.37 3.45 -10.55
C ALA A 56 2.13 3.52 -11.90
N PRO A 57 2.41 4.72 -12.44
CA PRO A 57 3.28 4.88 -13.61
C PRO A 57 4.69 4.27 -13.45
N TRP A 58 5.11 4.03 -12.20
CA TRP A 58 6.46 3.67 -11.81
C TRP A 58 6.61 2.24 -11.28
N GLY A 59 5.51 1.48 -11.20
CA GLY A 59 5.49 0.16 -10.57
C GLY A 59 4.63 -0.85 -11.32
N SER A 60 4.61 -2.09 -10.82
CA SER A 60 3.73 -3.14 -11.32
C SER A 60 3.04 -3.88 -10.18
N ALA A 61 1.87 -4.46 -10.46
CA ALA A 61 1.17 -5.30 -9.48
C ALA A 61 2.02 -6.50 -9.02
N VAL A 62 2.92 -7.01 -9.87
CA VAL A 62 3.86 -8.09 -9.51
C VAL A 62 4.90 -7.63 -8.51
N ALA A 63 5.49 -6.45 -8.72
CA ALA A 63 6.45 -5.88 -7.76
C ALA A 63 5.78 -5.59 -6.42
N ALA A 64 4.57 -5.00 -6.45
CA ALA A 64 3.76 -4.77 -5.25
C ALA A 64 3.45 -6.07 -4.50
N PHE A 65 3.04 -7.12 -5.23
CA PHE A 65 2.78 -8.43 -4.65
C PHE A 65 4.02 -9.03 -3.98
N ASN A 66 5.17 -9.05 -4.68
CA ASN A 66 6.41 -9.60 -4.14
C ASN A 66 6.85 -8.86 -2.88
N LEU A 67 6.76 -7.53 -2.87
CA LEU A 67 7.05 -6.70 -1.70
C LEU A 67 6.17 -7.07 -0.50
N ALA A 68 4.86 -7.14 -0.70
CA ALA A 68 3.95 -7.50 0.39
C ALA A 68 4.18 -8.95 0.88
N VAL A 69 4.53 -9.89 0.00
CA VAL A 69 4.91 -11.26 0.40
C VAL A 69 6.19 -11.28 1.24
N GLU A 70 7.18 -10.45 0.91
CA GLU A 70 8.40 -10.30 1.70
C GLU A 70 8.11 -9.71 3.09
N LEU A 71 7.33 -8.63 3.13
CA LEU A 71 7.01 -7.90 4.35
C LEU A 71 5.99 -8.61 5.26
N ARG A 72 5.17 -9.51 4.70
CA ARG A 72 4.17 -10.34 5.40
C ARG A 72 3.20 -9.54 6.32
N PRO A 73 2.51 -8.50 5.82
CA PRO A 73 1.44 -7.86 6.58
C PRO A 73 0.26 -8.83 6.76
N GLN A 74 -0.58 -8.58 7.75
CA GLN A 74 -1.83 -9.33 7.92
C GLN A 74 -2.89 -8.90 6.89
N TYR A 75 -2.94 -7.59 6.60
CA TYR A 75 -3.89 -6.96 5.69
C TYR A 75 -3.18 -6.10 4.64
N VAL A 76 -3.65 -6.18 3.39
CA VAL A 76 -3.26 -5.28 2.31
C VAL A 76 -4.46 -4.43 1.90
N LEU A 77 -4.27 -3.11 1.93
CA LEU A 77 -5.19 -2.12 1.38
C LEU A 77 -4.58 -1.58 0.07
N PRO A 78 -5.14 -1.88 -1.11
CA PRO A 78 -4.63 -1.37 -2.38
C PRO A 78 -4.80 0.15 -2.47
N ILE A 79 -3.76 0.85 -2.93
CA ILE A 79 -3.76 2.28 -3.26
C ILE A 79 -3.10 2.52 -4.64
N HIS A 80 -3.14 3.78 -5.11
CA HIS A 80 -2.60 4.26 -6.40
C HIS A 80 -3.26 3.70 -7.68
N ASP A 81 -4.44 3.11 -7.55
CA ASP A 81 -5.20 2.51 -8.63
C ASP A 81 -6.34 3.40 -9.16
N TRP A 82 -6.38 4.69 -8.79
CA TRP A 82 -7.44 5.64 -9.16
C TRP A 82 -7.70 5.75 -10.67
N HIS A 83 -6.68 5.46 -11.49
CA HIS A 83 -6.72 5.60 -12.94
C HIS A 83 -7.29 4.36 -13.65
N TRP A 84 -7.58 3.28 -12.92
CA TRP A 84 -8.26 2.12 -13.47
C TRP A 84 -9.75 2.40 -13.67
N SER A 85 -10.34 1.82 -14.72
CA SER A 85 -11.79 1.70 -14.78
C SER A 85 -12.27 0.80 -13.65
N GLU A 86 -13.54 0.92 -13.28
CA GLU A 86 -14.14 0.09 -12.24
C GLU A 86 -14.01 -1.40 -12.58
N GLU A 87 -14.27 -1.77 -13.83
CA GLU A 87 -14.18 -3.15 -14.31
C GLU A 87 -12.75 -3.68 -14.22
N ALA A 88 -11.76 -2.88 -14.64
CA ALA A 88 -10.35 -3.25 -14.55
C ALA A 88 -9.90 -3.42 -13.09
N ARG A 89 -10.34 -2.51 -12.20
CA ARG A 89 -10.06 -2.56 -10.77
C ARG A 89 -10.63 -3.82 -10.13
N GLN A 90 -11.90 -4.13 -10.37
CA GLN A 90 -12.55 -5.31 -9.82
C GLN A 90 -11.88 -6.61 -10.27
N GLN A 91 -11.53 -6.71 -11.56
CA GLN A 91 -10.80 -7.87 -12.08
C GLN A 91 -9.41 -8.02 -11.45
N MET A 92 -8.66 -6.92 -11.32
CA MET A 92 -7.34 -6.96 -10.72
C MET A 92 -7.40 -7.30 -9.23
N TYR A 93 -8.36 -6.71 -8.50
CA TYR A 93 -8.60 -7.02 -7.10
C TYR A 93 -8.93 -8.49 -6.88
N GLY A 94 -9.73 -9.11 -7.75
CA GLY A 94 -10.00 -10.56 -7.69
C GLY A 94 -8.73 -11.39 -7.85
N LYS A 95 -7.84 -11.02 -8.77
CA LYS A 95 -6.56 -11.71 -8.98
C LYS A 95 -5.62 -11.55 -7.78
N LEU A 96 -5.45 -10.31 -7.29
CA LEU A 96 -4.59 -10.01 -6.15
C LEU A 96 -5.08 -10.67 -4.88
N GLU A 97 -6.40 -10.65 -4.61
CA GLU A 97 -6.99 -11.34 -3.48
C GLU A 97 -6.69 -12.84 -3.50
N GLY A 98 -6.88 -13.50 -4.64
CA GLY A 98 -6.53 -14.91 -4.79
C GLY A 98 -5.05 -15.19 -4.51
N ALA A 99 -4.16 -14.40 -5.11
CA ALA A 99 -2.72 -14.55 -4.96
C ALA A 99 -2.25 -14.30 -3.50
N PHE A 100 -2.76 -13.27 -2.84
CA PHE A 100 -2.42 -12.95 -1.45
C PHE A 100 -2.97 -13.98 -0.47
N LYS A 101 -4.18 -14.50 -0.72
CA LYS A 101 -4.78 -15.55 0.11
C LYS A 101 -3.90 -16.80 0.18
N GLU A 102 -3.26 -17.20 -0.92
CA GLU A 102 -2.31 -18.32 -0.95
C GLU A 102 -1.06 -18.07 -0.08
N LYS A 103 -0.77 -16.81 0.25
CA LYS A 103 0.35 -16.39 1.11
C LYS A 103 -0.08 -16.08 2.54
N GLY A 104 -1.34 -16.31 2.89
CA GLY A 104 -1.89 -16.01 4.23
C GLY A 104 -2.11 -14.52 4.48
N ILE A 105 -2.13 -13.69 3.44
CA ILE A 105 -2.33 -12.24 3.53
C ILE A 105 -3.78 -11.93 3.14
N THR A 106 -4.49 -11.13 3.93
CA THR A 106 -5.87 -10.72 3.64
C THR A 106 -5.87 -9.46 2.79
N PHE A 107 -6.26 -9.58 1.52
CA PHE A 107 -6.46 -8.42 0.63
C PHE A 107 -7.85 -7.81 0.85
N ILE A 108 -7.92 -6.51 1.11
CA ILE A 108 -9.18 -5.79 1.33
C ILE A 108 -9.52 -5.01 0.07
N LYS A 109 -10.57 -5.42 -0.62
CA LYS A 109 -11.09 -4.69 -1.79
C LYS A 109 -11.73 -3.38 -1.31
N LEU A 110 -11.17 -2.25 -1.74
CA LEU A 110 -11.68 -0.94 -1.39
C LEU A 110 -12.68 -0.42 -2.44
N GLU A 111 -13.71 0.26 -1.96
CA GLU A 111 -14.63 1.03 -2.79
C GLU A 111 -14.44 2.53 -2.52
N THR A 112 -14.54 3.34 -3.57
CA THR A 112 -14.29 4.77 -3.48
C THR A 112 -15.31 5.44 -2.54
N GLY A 113 -14.82 6.08 -1.49
CA GLY A 113 -15.67 6.78 -0.51
C GLY A 113 -16.34 5.86 0.52
N VAL A 114 -16.07 4.56 0.49
CA VAL A 114 -16.64 3.59 1.44
C VAL A 114 -15.59 3.21 2.48
N PRO A 115 -15.84 3.41 3.79
CA PRO A 115 -14.90 3.00 4.82
C PRO A 115 -14.90 1.48 5.01
N VAL A 116 -13.75 0.95 5.43
CA VAL A 116 -13.59 -0.44 5.86
C VAL A 116 -13.25 -0.50 7.34
N VAL A 117 -13.77 -1.52 8.04
CA VAL A 117 -13.48 -1.76 9.46
C VAL A 117 -12.67 -3.05 9.58
N LEU A 118 -11.49 -2.95 10.16
CA LEU A 118 -10.61 -4.08 10.43
C LEU A 118 -10.47 -4.28 11.95
N ASN A 119 -10.54 -5.53 12.39
CA ASN A 119 -10.31 -5.90 13.78
C ASN A 119 -8.82 -6.20 13.95
N VAL A 120 -8.06 -5.18 14.34
CA VAL A 120 -6.61 -5.20 14.56
C VAL A 120 -6.23 -4.66 15.93
#